data_AF-A0A378QNC0-F1
#
_entry.id   AF-A0A378QNC0-F1
#
_cell.length_a   1.000
_cell.length_b   1.000
_cell.length_c   1.000
_cell.angle_alpha   90.00
_cell.angle_beta   90.00
_cell.angle_gamma   90.00
#
_symmetry.space_group_name_H-M   'P 1'
#
loop_
_entity.id
_entity.type
_entity.pdbx_description
1 polymer ?
#
loop_
_entity_poly.entity_id
_entity_poly.type
_entity_poly.pdbx_seq_one_letter_code
_entity_poly.pdbx_strand_id
1 'polypeptide(L)'
;MTDLCKLDLNLLKAFVVLLDECNVSRSAQRLSVTQPAMSGILNRLRESFNDPLFVRVQHGMQPTDRAIELGKIARQILTDTPLSTNTPQQAGCLK
;
A
#
# COMPACT_ATOMS: atom_id res chain seq x y z
N MET A 1 4.42 -9.63 -20.86
CA MET A 1 4.96 -10.21 -19.61
C MET A 1 4.99 -9.12 -18.57
N THR A 2 4.13 -9.17 -17.56
CA THR A 2 4.17 -8.22 -16.45
C THR A 2 5.25 -8.70 -15.49
N ASP A 3 6.26 -7.87 -15.23
CA ASP A 3 7.37 -8.16 -14.32
C ASP A 3 6.85 -8.45 -12.90
N LEU A 4 6.57 -9.73 -12.61
CA LEU A 4 6.01 -10.20 -11.33
C LEU A 4 6.82 -9.64 -10.15
N CYS A 5 8.15 -9.72 -10.21
CA CYS A 5 9.04 -9.23 -9.15
C CYS A 5 8.89 -7.72 -8.85
N LYS A 6 8.62 -6.90 -9.86
CA LYS A 6 8.46 -5.44 -9.69
C LYS A 6 7.04 -5.09 -9.24
N LEU A 7 6.06 -5.86 -9.69
CA LEU A 7 4.67 -5.74 -9.27
C LEU A 7 4.51 -6.12 -7.79
N ASP A 8 5.17 -7.18 -7.34
CA ASP A 8 5.05 -7.69 -5.97
C ASP A 8 5.60 -6.73 -4.91
N LEU A 9 6.76 -6.09 -5.17
CA LEU A 9 7.31 -5.08 -4.25
C LEU A 9 6.43 -3.83 -4.16
N ASN A 10 5.81 -3.41 -5.26
CA ASN A 10 4.88 -2.28 -5.26
C ASN A 10 3.58 -2.62 -4.53
N LEU A 11 3.07 -3.85 -4.67
CA LEU A 11 1.92 -4.34 -3.90
C LEU A 11 2.23 -4.38 -2.39
N LEU A 12 3.43 -4.84 -2.01
CA LEU A 12 3.85 -4.87 -0.61
C LEU A 12 3.99 -3.47 -0.01
N LYS A 13 4.59 -2.52 -0.76
CA LYS A 13 4.66 -1.11 -0.36
C LYS A 13 3.26 -0.52 -0.20
N ALA A 14 2.36 -0.79 -1.15
CA ALA A 14 0.99 -0.30 -1.10
C ALA A 14 0.22 -0.87 0.10
N PHE A 15 0.45 -2.13 0.44
CA PHE A 15 -0.12 -2.76 1.61
C PHE A 15 0.33 -2.08 2.92
N VAL A 16 1.63 -1.82 3.07
CA VAL A 16 2.14 -1.11 4.27
C VAL A 16 1.59 0.32 4.36
N VAL A 17 1.52 1.03 3.24
CA VAL A 17 0.93 2.39 3.22
C VAL A 17 -0.57 2.37 3.55
N LEU A 18 -1.33 1.34 3.14
CA LEU A 18 -2.73 1.18 3.53
C LEU A 18 -2.89 0.90 5.03
N LEU A 19 -1.97 0.14 5.62
CA LEU A 19 -1.96 -0.11 7.06
C LEU A 19 -1.72 1.18 7.86
N ASP A 20 -0.82 2.04 7.39
CA ASP A 20 -0.50 3.31 8.06
C ASP A 20 -1.62 4.34 7.91
N GLU A 21 -2.15 4.51 6.69
CA GLU A 21 -3.12 5.57 6.40
C GLU A 21 -4.56 5.18 6.70
N CYS A 22 -4.89 3.88 6.65
CA CYS A 22 -6.25 3.37 6.76
C CYS A 22 -7.25 4.12 5.84
N ASN A 23 -6.78 4.59 4.68
CA ASN A 23 -7.56 5.41 3.77
C ASN A 23 -7.02 5.31 2.33
N VAL A 24 -7.84 4.79 1.42
CA VAL A 24 -7.45 4.56 0.02
C VAL A 24 -6.97 5.84 -0.68
N SER A 25 -7.65 6.97 -0.46
CA SER A 25 -7.30 8.23 -1.12
C SER A 25 -5.98 8.79 -0.60
N ARG A 26 -5.74 8.76 0.71
CA ARG A 26 -4.46 9.20 1.29
C ARG A 26 -3.32 8.27 0.88
N SER A 27 -3.55 6.96 0.86
CA SER A 27 -2.54 6.01 0.38
C SER A 27 -2.19 6.23 -1.10
N ALA A 28 -3.18 6.53 -1.94
CA ALA A 28 -2.96 6.84 -3.35
C ALA A 28 -2.09 8.10 -3.52
N GLN A 29 -2.39 9.16 -2.75
CA GLN A 29 -1.58 10.38 -2.71
C GLN A 29 -0.14 10.09 -2.26
N ARG A 30 0.04 9.31 -1.19
CA ARG A 30 1.36 9.00 -0.62
C ARG A 30 2.23 8.16 -1.57
N LEU A 31 1.62 7.34 -2.43
CA LEU A 31 2.32 6.53 -3.44
C LEU A 31 2.38 7.19 -4.82
N SER A 32 1.88 8.42 -4.96
CA SER A 32 1.79 9.13 -6.24
C SER A 32 1.08 8.32 -7.34
N VAL A 33 0.01 7.60 -6.97
CA VAL A 33 -0.85 6.86 -7.89
C VAL A 33 -2.27 7.42 -7.87
N THR A 34 -3.07 7.09 -8.89
CA THR A 34 -4.48 7.48 -8.92
C THR A 34 -5.29 6.63 -7.93
N GLN A 35 -6.38 7.17 -7.39
CA GLN A 35 -7.28 6.43 -6.51
C GLN A 35 -7.84 5.14 -7.17
N PRO A 36 -8.25 5.12 -8.46
CA PRO A 36 -8.66 3.88 -9.14
C PRO A 36 -7.54 2.82 -9.18
N ALA A 37 -6.29 3.25 -9.43
CA ALA A 37 -5.15 2.34 -9.38
C ALA A 37 -4.95 1.77 -7.98
N MET A 38 -5.06 2.61 -6.94
CA MET A 38 -4.96 2.18 -5.55
C MET A 38 -6.08 1.20 -5.15
N SER A 39 -7.31 1.44 -5.61
CA SER A 39 -8.43 0.52 -5.40
C SER A 39 -8.20 -0.82 -6.11
N GLY A 40 -7.62 -0.81 -7.32
CA GLY A 40 -7.24 -2.02 -8.03
C GLY A 40 -6.15 -2.82 -7.29
N ILE A 41 -5.16 -2.13 -6.72
CA ILE A 41 -4.13 -2.75 -5.87
C ILE A 41 -4.76 -3.41 -4.63
N LEU A 42 -5.65 -2.70 -3.94
CA LEU A 42 -6.35 -3.25 -2.77
C LEU A 42 -7.15 -4.52 -3.13
N ASN A 43 -7.83 -4.54 -4.26
CA ASN A 43 -8.56 -5.73 -4.72
C ASN A 43 -7.63 -6.90 -5.01
N ARG A 44 -6.50 -6.65 -5.70
CA ARG A 44 -5.50 -7.70 -5.94
C ARG A 44 -4.89 -8.25 -4.65
N LEU A 45 -4.63 -7.39 -3.67
CA LEU A 45 -4.16 -7.82 -2.35
C LEU A 45 -5.19 -8.74 -1.69
N ARG A 46 -6.48 -8.37 -1.74
CA ARG A 46 -7.56 -9.20 -1.20
C ARG A 46 -7.66 -10.58 -1.85
N GLU A 47 -7.56 -10.62 -3.17
CA GLU A 47 -7.55 -11.87 -3.95
C GLU A 47 -6.31 -12.72 -3.61
N SER A 48 -5.15 -12.10 -3.52
CA SER A 48 -3.87 -12.81 -3.29
C SER A 48 -3.77 -13.43 -1.90
N PHE A 49 -4.28 -12.73 -0.88
CA PHE A 49 -4.30 -13.23 0.49
C PHE A 49 -5.57 -14.02 0.84
N ASN A 50 -6.55 -14.03 -0.06
CA ASN A 50 -7.90 -14.55 0.16
C ASN A 50 -8.51 -14.03 1.49
N ASP A 51 -8.29 -12.74 1.77
CA ASP A 51 -8.70 -12.05 2.99
C ASP A 51 -9.16 -10.64 2.64
N PRO A 52 -10.22 -10.09 3.26
CA PRO A 52 -10.64 -8.72 3.00
C PRO A 52 -9.58 -7.67 3.35
N LEU A 53 -8.63 -8.00 4.23
CA LEU A 53 -7.51 -7.22 4.80
C LEU A 53 -7.92 -5.95 5.54
N PHE A 54 -8.95 -5.28 5.06
CA PHE A 54 -9.46 -4.04 5.55
C PHE A 54 -10.97 -4.02 5.39
N VAL A 55 -11.65 -3.74 6.49
CA VAL A 55 -13.10 -3.68 6.59
C VAL A 55 -13.55 -2.22 6.73
N ARG A 56 -14.75 -1.92 6.22
CA ARG A 56 -15.36 -0.61 6.44
C ARG A 56 -15.93 -0.54 7.86
N VAL A 57 -15.61 0.54 8.55
CA VAL A 57 -16.13 0.88 9.87
C VAL A 57 -16.78 2.26 9.81
N GLN A 58 -17.55 2.65 10.84
CA GLN A 58 -18.29 3.93 10.82
C GLN A 58 -17.40 5.15 10.54
N HIS A 59 -16.13 5.10 10.93
CA HIS A 59 -15.16 6.20 10.74
C HIS A 59 -14.10 5.91 9.66
N GLY A 60 -14.42 5.06 8.68
CA GLY A 60 -13.56 4.82 7.53
C GLY A 60 -13.24 3.35 7.32
N MET A 61 -11.97 2.99 7.47
CA MET A 61 -11.44 1.68 7.13
C MET A 61 -10.50 1.22 8.22
N GLN A 62 -10.59 -0.05 8.60
CA GLN A 62 -9.77 -0.63 9.66
C GLN A 62 -9.15 -1.94 9.15
N PRO A 63 -7.86 -2.19 9.43
CA PRO A 63 -7.25 -3.46 9.08
C PRO A 63 -7.83 -4.61 9.91
N THR A 64 -7.88 -5.80 9.31
CA THR A 64 -8.16 -7.05 10.02
C THR A 64 -6.95 -7.49 10.85
N ASP A 65 -7.16 -8.38 11.81
CA ASP A 65 -6.05 -8.98 12.58
C ASP A 65 -5.01 -9.63 11.65
N ARG A 66 -5.49 -10.34 10.63
CA ARG A 66 -4.68 -10.91 9.54
C ARG A 66 -3.81 -9.84 8.87
N ALA A 67 -4.36 -8.69 8.52
CA ALA A 67 -3.61 -7.62 7.89
C ALA A 67 -2.55 -7.00 8.81
N ILE A 68 -2.83 -6.91 10.11
CA ILE A 68 -1.86 -6.43 11.10
C ILE A 68 -0.67 -7.40 11.21
N GLU A 69 -0.94 -8.70 11.27
CA GLU A 69 0.09 -9.74 11.31
C GLU A 69 0.95 -9.73 10.05
N LEU A 70 0.32 -9.75 8.87
CA LEU A 70 1.01 -9.65 7.58
C LEU A 70 1.83 -8.35 7.48
N GLY A 71 1.32 -7.26 8.03
CA GLY A 71 2.01 -5.97 8.05
C GLY A 71 3.34 -5.99 8.80
N LYS A 72 3.44 -6.77 9.89
CA LYS A 72 4.69 -6.94 10.63
C LYS A 72 5.75 -7.62 9.76
N ILE A 73 5.37 -8.69 9.06
CA ILE A 73 6.25 -9.43 8.16
C ILE A 73 6.64 -8.56 6.95
N ALA A 74 5.67 -7.87 6.35
CA ALA A 74 5.89 -6.97 5.21
C ALA A 74 6.91 -5.87 5.52
N ARG A 75 6.83 -5.26 6.70
CA ARG A 75 7.78 -4.22 7.14
C ARG A 75 9.19 -4.78 7.32
N GLN A 76 9.34 -6.00 7.83
CA GLN A 76 10.65 -6.65 7.95
C GLN A 76 11.28 -6.87 6.57
N ILE A 77 10.51 -7.40 5.61
CA ILE A 77 10.97 -7.63 4.24
C ILE A 77 11.39 -6.32 3.55
N LEU A 78 10.63 -5.23 3.74
CA LEU A 78 10.95 -3.93 3.16
C LEU A 78 12.16 -3.25 3.81
N THR A 79 12.51 -3.60 5.05
CA THR A 79 13.67 -3.02 5.76
C THR A 79 15.00 -3.56 5.19
N ASP A 80 15.00 -4.78 4.65
CA ASP A 80 16.18 -5.41 4.03
C ASP A 80 16.50 -4.89 2.62
N THR A 81 15.68 -3.99 2.08
CA THR A 81 15.92 -3.42 0.74
C THR A 81 16.52 -2.02 0.87
N PRO A 82 17.83 -1.82 0.62
CA PRO A 82 18.39 -0.47 0.55
C PRO A 82 17.64 0.32 -0.53
N LEU A 83 17.01 1.40 -0.08
CA LEU A 83 16.14 2.28 -0.85
C LEU A 83 16.84 2.81 -2.12
N SER A 84 16.59 2.19 -3.26
CA SER A 84 16.48 2.95 -4.52
C SER A 84 15.02 3.39 -4.67
N THR A 85 14.60 4.31 -3.80
CA THR A 85 13.36 5.06 -4.00
C THR A 85 13.75 6.42 -4.52
N ASN A 86 13.68 6.56 -5.84
CA ASN A 86 13.62 7.83 -6.51
C ASN A 86 12.48 8.64 -5.87
N THR A 87 12.83 9.64 -5.09
CA THR A 87 11.91 10.64 -4.53
C THR A 87 11.65 11.67 -5.64
N PRO A 88 10.43 11.83 -6.18
CA PRO A 88 10.07 13.11 -6.75
C PRO A 88 9.91 14.07 -5.58
N GLN A 89 10.95 14.87 -5.37
CA GLN A 89 10.91 16.10 -4.59
C GLN A 89 9.83 17.02 -5.20
N GLN A 90 8.56 16.84 -4.83
CA GLN A 90 7.53 17.85 -5.06
C GLN A 90 7.06 18.41 -3.70
N ALA A 91 7.99 19.15 -3.10
CA ALA A 91 7.68 20.24 -2.18
C ALA A 91 8.31 21.51 -2.77
N GLY A 92 7.90 21.86 -3.98
CA GLY A 92 8.13 23.16 -4.60
C GLY A 92 6.85 23.96 -4.46
N CYS A 93 6.72 24.62 -3.31
CA CYS A 93 5.62 25.48 -2.94
C CYS A 93 5.50 26.66 -3.92
N LEU A 94 4.27 26.88 -4.37
CA LEU A 94 3.64 28.16 -4.71
C LEU A 94 4.52 29.42 -4.56
N LYS A 95 4.87 30.04 -5.69
CA LYS A 95 4.81 31.50 -5.93
C LYS A 95 4.89 31.78 -7.43
#